data_AF-A0A2N6A6C2-F1
#
_entry.id   AF-A0A2N6A6C2-F1
#
_cell.length_a   1.000
_cell.length_b   1.000
_cell.length_c   1.000
_cell.angle_alpha   90.00
_cell.angle_beta   90.00
_cell.angle_gamma   90.00
#
_symmetry.space_group_name_H-M   'P 1'
#
loop_
_entity.id
_entity.type
_entity.pdbx_description
1 polymer ?
#
loop_
_entity_poly.entity_id
_entity_poly.type
_entity_poly.pdbx_seq_one_letter_code
_entity_poly.pdbx_strand_id
1 'polypeptide(L)'
;SKVAVSTDDDSIDPIGSCIGQRGSRITTIIDELGGEKVDIIQYSENAEEYIKQSLSPAKVDHVELNEEEKEATANVAADQFSLAIGRGGQNVRLAADLTGWKIKVVDLGGEQEVSSEDDEAVIENTLEEKKDDVDEKVEEVKEEKKEAEEEKKTEDEVEEKE
;
A
#
# COMPACT_ATOMS: atom_id res chain seq x y z
N SER A 1 0.52 -5.32 -14.83
CA SER A 1 -0.29 -4.26 -15.48
C SER A 1 -1.44 -3.80 -14.60
N LYS A 2 -1.91 -2.54 -14.74
CA LYS A 2 -3.18 -2.07 -14.14
C LYS A 2 -4.16 -1.62 -15.22
N VAL A 3 -5.43 -1.93 -15.04
CA VAL A 3 -6.50 -1.63 -16.00
C VAL A 3 -7.72 -1.08 -15.25
N ALA A 4 -8.20 0.09 -15.66
CA ALA A 4 -9.42 0.68 -15.13
C ALA A 4 -10.63 0.31 -15.98
N VAL A 5 -11.76 0.01 -15.32
CA VAL A 5 -13.01 -0.38 -15.97
C VAL A 5 -14.19 0.41 -15.39
N SER A 6 -15.14 0.78 -16.25
CA SER A 6 -16.41 1.38 -15.90
C SER A 6 -17.54 0.74 -16.68
N THR A 7 -18.77 1.05 -16.28
CA THR A 7 -19.97 0.71 -17.02
C THR A 7 -20.94 1.88 -16.93
N ASP A 8 -21.75 2.07 -17.98
CA ASP A 8 -22.85 3.04 -17.99
C ASP A 8 -24.15 2.46 -17.40
N ASP A 9 -24.15 1.17 -17.03
CA ASP A 9 -25.31 0.47 -16.49
C ASP A 9 -25.10 0.15 -15.00
N ASP A 10 -25.87 0.83 -14.14
CA ASP A 10 -25.81 0.69 -12.68
C ASP A 10 -26.14 -0.73 -12.18
N SER A 11 -26.76 -1.58 -13.02
CA SER A 11 -27.06 -2.98 -12.67
C SER A 11 -25.87 -3.92 -12.85
N ILE A 12 -24.78 -3.44 -13.45
CA ILE A 12 -23.58 -4.22 -13.76
C ILE A 12 -22.45 -3.82 -12.80
N ASP A 13 -21.84 -4.81 -12.15
CA ASP A 13 -20.55 -4.62 -11.49
C ASP A 13 -19.44 -4.73 -12.54
N PRO A 14 -18.72 -3.64 -12.87
CA PRO A 14 -17.71 -3.65 -13.92
C PRO A 14 -16.50 -4.54 -13.54
N ILE A 15 -16.08 -4.56 -12.27
CA ILE A 15 -14.95 -5.38 -11.82
C ILE A 15 -15.32 -6.85 -11.89
N GLY A 16 -16.42 -7.26 -11.26
CA GLY A 16 -16.90 -8.65 -11.29
C GLY A 16 -17.15 -9.15 -12.71
N SER A 17 -17.61 -8.25 -13.59
CA SER A 17 -17.79 -8.49 -15.02
C SER A 17 -16.49 -8.67 -15.80
N CYS A 18 -15.33 -8.28 -15.27
CA CYS A 18 -14.03 -8.60 -15.85
C CYS A 18 -13.40 -9.83 -15.19
N ILE A 19 -13.58 -10.02 -13.89
CA ILE A 19 -13.02 -11.15 -13.12
C ILE A 19 -13.65 -12.49 -13.52
N GLY A 20 -14.98 -12.54 -13.66
CA GLY A 20 -15.71 -13.78 -13.92
C GLY A 20 -15.94 -14.65 -12.68
N GLN A 21 -16.70 -15.73 -12.85
CA GLN A 21 -17.01 -16.62 -11.73
C GLN A 21 -15.72 -17.20 -11.16
N ARG A 22 -15.45 -16.94 -9.87
CA ARG A 22 -14.23 -17.37 -9.17
C ARG A 22 -12.93 -16.96 -9.90
N GLY A 23 -12.94 -15.83 -10.62
CA GLY A 23 -11.75 -15.35 -11.32
C GLY A 23 -11.46 -16.02 -12.66
N SER A 24 -12.38 -16.84 -13.19
CA SER A 24 -12.12 -17.65 -14.38
C SER A 24 -11.60 -16.84 -15.57
N ARG A 25 -12.10 -15.62 -15.78
CA ARG A 25 -11.71 -14.78 -16.93
C ARG A 25 -10.35 -14.14 -16.72
N ILE A 26 -10.13 -13.54 -15.54
CA ILE A 26 -8.86 -12.88 -15.25
C ILE A 26 -7.71 -13.89 -15.14
N THR A 27 -7.96 -15.08 -14.58
CA THR A 27 -6.95 -16.16 -14.54
C THR A 27 -6.53 -16.58 -15.95
N THR A 28 -7.48 -16.77 -16.88
CA THR A 28 -7.12 -17.08 -18.27
C THR A 28 -6.27 -15.99 -18.91
N ILE A 29 -6.57 -14.72 -18.67
CA ILE A 29 -5.75 -13.60 -19.18
C ILE A 29 -4.34 -13.65 -18.58
N ILE A 30 -4.22 -13.86 -17.27
CA ILE A 30 -2.92 -13.98 -16.60
C ILE A 30 -2.10 -15.14 -17.18
N ASP A 31 -2.72 -16.28 -17.43
CA ASP A 31 -2.06 -17.46 -18.01
C ASP A 31 -1.55 -17.19 -19.43
N GLU A 32 -2.36 -16.53 -20.27
CA GLU A 32 -1.97 -16.12 -21.64
C GLU A 32 -0.87 -15.06 -21.65
N LEU A 33 -0.78 -14.23 -20.62
CA LEU A 33 0.30 -13.26 -20.41
C LEU A 33 1.55 -13.86 -19.75
N GLY A 34 1.63 -15.19 -19.62
CA GLY A 34 2.81 -15.86 -19.06
C GLY A 34 2.95 -15.66 -17.55
N GLY A 35 1.84 -15.47 -16.83
CA GLY A 35 1.81 -15.27 -15.39
C GLY A 35 1.95 -13.81 -14.94
N GLU A 36 1.89 -12.84 -15.86
CA GLU A 36 1.86 -11.42 -15.49
C GLU A 36 0.60 -11.11 -14.66
N LYS A 37 0.78 -10.48 -13.50
CA LYS A 37 -0.36 -10.03 -12.68
C LYS A 37 -1.03 -8.81 -13.32
N VAL A 38 -2.35 -8.86 -13.38
CA VAL A 38 -3.19 -7.77 -13.88
C VAL A 38 -4.14 -7.34 -12.76
N ASP A 39 -4.02 -6.08 -12.36
CA ASP A 39 -4.96 -5.47 -11.42
C ASP A 39 -6.10 -4.83 -12.20
N ILE A 40 -7.34 -5.19 -11.87
CA ILE A 40 -8.55 -4.54 -12.39
C ILE A 40 -9.06 -3.60 -11.32
N ILE A 41 -9.16 -2.32 -11.65
CA ILE A 41 -9.70 -1.30 -10.75
C ILE A 41 -10.94 -0.68 -11.36
N GLN A 42 -11.83 -0.15 -10.51
CA GLN A 42 -12.94 0.65 -10.99
C GLN A 42 -12.43 2.03 -11.41
N TYR A 43 -12.96 2.54 -12.52
CA TYR A 43 -12.75 3.92 -12.90
C TYR A 43 -13.71 4.83 -12.12
N SER A 44 -13.24 6.01 -11.73
CA SER A 44 -14.04 7.04 -11.09
C SER A 44 -13.74 8.40 -11.72
N GLU A 45 -14.78 9.21 -11.93
CA GLU A 45 -14.63 10.61 -12.35
C GLU A 45 -14.08 11.48 -11.21
N ASN A 46 -14.32 11.10 -9.96
CA ASN A 46 -13.68 11.73 -8.81
C ASN A 46 -12.22 11.26 -8.75
N ALA A 47 -11.29 12.20 -8.92
CA ALA A 47 -9.85 11.93 -8.97
C ALA A 47 -9.30 11.36 -7.67
N GLU A 48 -9.79 11.82 -6.51
CA GLU A 48 -9.37 11.31 -5.21
C GLU A 48 -9.68 9.82 -5.08
N GLU A 49 -10.92 9.44 -5.38
CA GLU A 49 -11.37 8.04 -5.34
C GLU A 49 -10.64 7.19 -6.39
N TYR A 50 -10.45 7.73 -7.59
CA TYR A 50 -9.77 7.00 -8.66
C TYR A 50 -8.30 6.72 -8.32
N ILE A 51 -7.60 7.70 -7.75
CA ILE A 51 -6.22 7.55 -7.27
C ILE A 51 -6.15 6.54 -6.13
N LYS A 52 -7.04 6.62 -5.14
CA LYS A 52 -7.13 5.63 -4.05
C LYS A 52 -7.28 4.21 -4.59
N GLN A 53 -8.20 4.01 -5.53
CA GLN A 53 -8.45 2.69 -6.15
C GLN A 53 -7.25 2.21 -6.96
N SER A 54 -6.52 3.12 -7.62
CA SER A 54 -5.35 2.77 -8.44
C SER A 54 -4.16 2.23 -7.64
N LEU A 55 -4.03 2.61 -6.37
CA LEU A 55 -2.98 2.13 -5.46
C LEU A 55 -3.28 0.76 -4.84
N SER A 56 -4.46 0.17 -5.11
CA SER A 56 -4.80 -1.20 -4.76
C SER A 56 -3.68 -2.17 -5.17
N PRO A 57 -3.25 -3.10 -4.30
CA PRO A 57 -3.93 -3.59 -3.10
C PRO A 57 -3.71 -2.78 -1.82
N ALA A 58 -2.90 -1.72 -1.85
CA ALA A 58 -2.66 -0.91 -0.65
C ALA A 58 -3.90 -0.12 -0.25
N LYS A 59 -4.13 -0.02 1.07
CA LYS A 59 -5.18 0.85 1.60
C LYS A 59 -4.64 2.26 1.78
N VAL A 60 -5.35 3.22 1.20
CA VAL A 60 -5.02 4.64 1.28
C VAL A 60 -6.02 5.33 2.19
N ASP A 61 -5.53 6.07 3.18
CA ASP A 61 -6.36 6.75 4.16
C ASP A 61 -7.03 7.98 3.53
N HIS A 62 -6.23 8.87 2.96
CA HIS A 62 -6.71 10.04 2.23
C HIS A 62 -5.73 10.48 1.14
N VAL A 63 -6.24 11.23 0.18
CA VAL A 63 -5.43 11.79 -0.91
C VAL A 63 -5.64 13.30 -0.95
N GLU A 64 -4.54 14.05 -0.94
CA GLU A 64 -4.56 15.49 -1.16
C GLU A 64 -4.25 15.76 -2.64
N LEU A 65 -5.04 16.62 -3.27
CA LEU A 65 -4.92 16.91 -4.70
C LEU A 65 -4.43 18.33 -4.93
N ASN A 66 -3.41 18.45 -5.76
CA ASN A 66 -3.00 19.71 -6.38
C ASN A 66 -3.42 19.67 -7.85
N GLU A 67 -4.58 20.26 -8.15
CA GLU A 67 -5.15 20.28 -9.51
C GLU A 67 -4.34 21.12 -10.50
N GLU A 68 -3.60 22.13 -10.03
CA GLU A 68 -2.81 23.01 -10.90
C GLU A 68 -1.63 22.26 -11.51
N GLU A 69 -0.96 21.43 -10.70
CA GLU A 69 0.23 20.68 -11.11
C GLU A 69 -0.07 19.21 -11.49
N LYS A 70 -1.33 18.78 -11.34
CA LYS A 70 -1.75 17.36 -11.44
C LYS A 70 -0.93 16.43 -10.55
N GLU A 71 -0.75 16.85 -9.30
CA GLU A 71 -0.05 16.08 -8.28
C GLU A 71 -1.02 15.61 -7.20
N ALA A 72 -0.81 14.39 -6.71
CA ALA A 72 -1.61 13.77 -5.68
C ALA A 72 -0.70 13.22 -4.58
N THR A 73 -0.98 13.60 -3.33
CA THR A 73 -0.29 13.07 -2.16
C THR A 73 -1.19 12.05 -1.48
N ALA A 74 -0.86 10.77 -1.59
CA ALA A 74 -1.55 9.66 -0.98
C ALA A 74 -0.94 9.33 0.38
N ASN A 75 -1.69 9.60 1.45
CA ASN A 75 -1.30 9.28 2.81
C ASN A 75 -1.75 7.85 3.16
N VAL A 76 -0.81 7.05 3.66
CA VAL A 76 -1.03 5.64 3.98
C VAL A 76 -0.44 5.29 5.34
N ALA A 77 -1.04 4.33 6.03
CA ALA A 77 -0.42 3.77 7.23
C ALA A 77 0.94 3.13 6.94
N ALA A 78 1.80 3.09 7.95
CA ALA A 78 3.15 2.53 7.86
C ALA A 78 3.16 1.11 7.28
N ASP A 79 2.26 0.21 7.70
CA ASP A 79 2.18 -1.15 7.17
C ASP A 79 1.79 -1.21 5.67
N GLN A 80 1.10 -0.17 5.17
CA GLN A 80 0.67 -0.05 3.77
C GLN A 80 1.69 0.67 2.88
N PHE A 81 2.63 1.44 3.44
CA PHE A 81 3.59 2.26 2.66
C PHE A 81 4.39 1.45 1.62
N SER A 82 4.98 0.33 2.03
CA SER A 82 5.76 -0.52 1.11
C SER A 82 4.87 -1.16 0.03
N LEU A 83 3.62 -1.51 0.38
CA LEU A 83 2.66 -2.08 -0.55
C LEU A 83 2.18 -1.05 -1.58
N ALA A 84 1.95 0.18 -1.14
CA ALA A 84 1.53 1.30 -1.99
C ALA A 84 2.58 1.66 -3.03
N ILE A 85 3.86 1.65 -2.64
CA ILE A 85 4.99 1.87 -3.55
C ILE A 85 5.16 0.67 -4.50
N GLY A 86 5.12 -0.55 -3.95
CA GLY A 86 5.37 -1.79 -4.68
C GLY A 86 6.85 -2.03 -4.96
N ARG A 87 7.18 -3.20 -5.52
CA ARG A 87 8.56 -3.58 -5.82
C ARG A 87 9.18 -2.60 -6.82
N GLY A 88 10.28 -1.95 -6.43
CA GLY A 88 10.98 -0.96 -7.27
C GLY A 88 10.11 0.23 -7.69
N GLY A 89 9.05 0.55 -6.94
CA GLY A 89 8.11 1.61 -7.27
C GLY A 89 7.08 1.24 -8.34
N GLN A 90 6.99 -0.03 -8.74
CA GLN A 90 6.14 -0.46 -9.84
C GLN A 90 4.65 -0.12 -9.60
N ASN A 91 4.15 -0.25 -8.37
CA ASN A 91 2.73 -0.04 -8.10
C ASN A 91 2.35 1.43 -8.24
N VAL A 92 3.11 2.33 -7.59
CA VAL A 92 2.87 3.78 -7.66
C VAL A 92 3.09 4.34 -9.07
N ARG A 93 4.06 3.82 -9.83
CA ARG A 93 4.27 4.20 -11.25
C ARG A 93 3.10 3.78 -12.13
N LEU A 94 2.64 2.53 -12.02
CA LEU A 94 1.48 2.06 -12.79
C LEU A 94 0.20 2.82 -12.41
N ALA A 95 0.04 3.20 -11.15
CA ALA A 95 -1.06 4.04 -10.69
C ALA A 95 -1.00 5.45 -11.29
N ALA A 96 0.18 6.06 -11.32
CA ALA A 96 0.42 7.37 -11.94
C ALA A 96 0.13 7.34 -13.44
N ASP A 97 0.62 6.33 -14.15
CA ASP A 97 0.36 6.13 -15.59
C ASP A 97 -1.13 5.93 -15.89
N LEU A 98 -1.84 5.18 -15.05
CA LEU A 98 -3.26 4.86 -15.24
C LEU A 98 -4.18 6.04 -14.96
N THR A 99 -3.84 6.86 -13.98
CA THR A 99 -4.64 8.03 -13.56
C THR A 99 -4.25 9.29 -14.32
N GLY A 100 -3.02 9.36 -14.84
CA GLY A 100 -2.44 10.56 -15.43
C GLY A 100 -2.07 11.63 -14.39
N TRP A 101 -1.93 11.24 -13.13
CA TRP A 101 -1.49 12.09 -12.02
C TRP A 101 -0.09 11.70 -11.58
N LYS A 102 0.70 12.67 -11.12
CA LYS A 102 1.92 12.37 -10.38
C LYS A 102 1.51 11.99 -8.96
N ILE A 103 1.95 10.83 -8.49
CA ILE A 103 1.51 10.31 -7.19
C ILE A 103 2.71 10.28 -6.24
N LYS A 104 2.59 10.99 -5.13
CA LYS A 104 3.49 10.89 -3.98
C LYS A 104 2.81 10.06 -2.89
N VAL A 105 3.48 9.03 -2.40
CA VAL A 105 3.02 8.22 -1.27
C VAL A 105 3.77 8.69 -0.02
N VAL A 106 3.03 8.97 1.04
CA VAL A 106 3.57 9.46 2.31
C VAL A 106 3.05 8.58 3.44
N ASP A 107 3.92 8.17 4.37
CA ASP A 107 3.48 7.51 5.60
C ASP A 107 2.77 8.54 6.49
N LEU A 108 1.71 8.16 7.20
CA LEU A 108 1.00 9.03 8.15
C LEU A 108 1.91 9.61 9.26
N GLY A 109 3.07 9.00 9.52
CA GLY A 109 4.11 9.57 10.38
C GLY A 109 4.84 10.79 9.79
N GLY A 110 4.73 11.02 8.47
CA GLY A 110 5.41 12.09 7.74
C GLY A 110 6.92 11.92 7.62
N GLU A 111 7.46 10.79 8.09
CA GLU A 111 8.90 10.51 8.14
C GLU A 111 9.46 10.09 6.78
N GLN A 112 8.61 9.56 5.91
CA GLN A 112 9.01 8.97 4.63
C GLN A 112 8.02 9.35 3.53
N GLU A 113 8.58 9.67 2.36
CA GLU A 113 7.83 9.93 1.15
C GLU A 113 8.54 9.33 -0.07
N VAL A 114 7.75 8.87 -1.04
CA VAL A 114 8.22 8.39 -2.34
C VAL A 114 7.29 8.91 -3.43
N SER A 115 7.85 9.46 -4.49
CA SER A 115 7.15 9.89 -5.69
C SER A 115 7.16 8.81 -6.78
N SER A 116 6.11 8.78 -7.61
CA SER A 116 6.08 8.00 -8.85
C SER A 116 7.23 8.35 -9.80
N GLU A 117 7.77 9.56 -9.70
CA GLU A 117 8.87 10.04 -10.54
C GLU A 117 10.26 9.66 -10.01
N ASP A 118 10.35 9.10 -8.80
CA ASP A 118 11.64 8.72 -8.21
C ASP A 118 12.25 7.52 -8.92
N ASP A 119 13.60 7.51 -9.02
CA ASP A 119 14.35 6.39 -9.57
C ASP A 119 14.31 5.17 -8.65
N GLU A 120 14.40 3.97 -9.23
CA GLU A 120 14.30 2.70 -8.47
C GLU A 120 15.32 2.61 -7.32
N ALA A 121 16.54 3.13 -7.50
CA ALA A 121 17.55 3.17 -6.44
C ALA A 121 17.18 4.07 -5.26
N VAL A 122 16.49 5.19 -5.51
CA VAL A 122 15.99 6.06 -4.44
C VAL A 122 14.91 5.34 -3.65
N ILE A 123 13.99 4.69 -4.37
CA ILE A 123 12.88 3.94 -3.77
C ILE A 123 13.39 2.77 -2.92
N GLU A 124 14.36 2.01 -3.41
CA GLU A 124 14.95 0.91 -2.64
C GLU A 124 15.61 1.40 -1.37
N ASN A 125 16.40 2.48 -1.42
CA ASN A 125 17.03 3.06 -0.23
C ASN A 125 15.98 3.50 0.81
N THR A 126 14.93 4.21 0.40
CA THR A 126 13.86 4.66 1.32
C THR A 126 13.13 3.48 1.96
N LEU A 127 12.92 2.38 1.22
CA LEU A 127 12.28 1.17 1.75
C LEU A 127 13.20 0.36 2.67
N GLU A 128 14.52 0.44 2.50
CA GLU A 128 15.52 -0.20 3.35
C GLU A 128 15.67 0.53 4.68
N GLU A 129 15.74 1.87 4.70
CA GLU A 129 15.77 2.66 5.94
C GLU A 129 14.60 2.29 6.87
N LYS A 130 13.42 2.04 6.29
CA LYS A 130 12.26 1.57 7.04
C LYS A 130 12.43 0.18 7.68
N LYS A 131 13.15 -0.73 7.04
CA LYS A 131 13.39 -2.06 7.63
C LYS A 131 14.27 -1.92 8.87
N ASP A 132 15.29 -1.08 8.80
CA ASP A 132 16.19 -0.83 9.93
C ASP A 132 15.43 -0.14 11.08
N ASP A 133 14.61 0.88 10.80
CA ASP A 133 13.73 1.53 11.81
C ASP A 133 12.74 0.56 12.46
N VAL A 134 12.15 -0.34 11.67
CA VAL A 134 11.17 -1.32 12.18
C VAL A 134 11.88 -2.43 12.95
N ASP A 135 13.02 -2.94 12.49
CA ASP A 135 13.79 -3.93 13.26
C ASP A 135 14.29 -3.33 14.58
N GLU A 136 14.79 -2.09 14.58
CA GLU A 136 15.23 -1.39 15.80
C GLU A 136 14.08 -1.17 16.78
N LYS A 137 12.92 -0.66 16.32
CA LYS A 137 11.72 -0.51 17.17
C LYS A 137 11.15 -1.85 17.64
N VAL A 138 11.26 -2.92 16.87
CA VAL A 138 10.81 -4.27 17.27
C VAL A 138 11.76 -4.89 18.29
N GLU A 139 13.06 -4.62 18.21
CA GLU A 139 14.03 -5.03 19.25
C GLU A 139 13.79 -4.27 20.55
N GLU A 140 13.61 -2.94 20.53
CA GLU A 140 13.31 -2.15 21.73
C GLU A 140 12.02 -2.62 22.44
N VAL A 141 10.92 -2.83 21.69
CA VAL A 141 9.66 -3.32 22.26
C VAL A 141 9.78 -4.76 22.79
N LYS A 142 10.69 -5.58 22.26
CA LYS A 142 10.97 -6.92 22.79
C LYS A 142 11.78 -6.84 24.08
N GLU A 143 12.74 -5.93 24.18
CA GLU A 143 13.51 -5.73 25.42
C GLU A 143 12.62 -5.18 26.54
N GLU A 144 11.79 -4.16 26.27
CA GLU A 144 10.83 -3.63 27.27
C GLU A 144 9.83 -4.69 27.76
N LYS A 145 9.33 -5.54 26.86
CA LYS A 145 8.43 -6.65 27.26
C LYS A 145 9.14 -7.71 28.10
N LYS A 146 10.44 -7.93 27.86
CA LYS A 146 11.23 -8.92 28.58
C LYS A 146 11.56 -8.42 29.99
N GLU A 147 11.87 -7.13 30.13
CA GLU A 147 12.04 -6.49 31.45
C GLU A 147 10.73 -6.49 32.26
N ALA A 148 9.60 -6.16 31.62
CA ALA A 148 8.29 -6.19 32.28
C ALA A 148 7.84 -7.61 32.70
N GLU A 149 8.24 -8.66 31.96
CA GLU A 149 7.98 -10.05 32.36
C GLU A 149 8.92 -10.55 33.48
N GLU A 150 10.15 -10.04 33.55
CA GLU A 150 11.09 -10.37 34.64
C GLU A 150 10.70 -9.69 35.96
N GLU A 151 10.28 -8.42 35.94
CA GLU A 151 9.82 -7.71 37.13
C GLU A 151 8.56 -8.36 37.75
N LYS A 152 7.63 -8.80 36.90
CA LYS A 152 6.38 -9.45 37.35
C LYS A 152 6.63 -10.82 37.99
N LYS A 153 7.62 -11.57 37.52
CA LYS A 153 8.02 -12.85 38.14
C LYS A 153 8.69 -12.66 39.50
N THR A 154 9.42 -11.56 39.70
CA THR A 154 10.03 -11.27 41.00
C THR A 154 9.02 -10.80 42.05
N GLU A 155 7.91 -10.17 41.66
CA GLU A 155 6.84 -9.79 42.60
C GLU A 155 6.00 -11.01 43.04
N ASP A 156 5.66 -11.92 42.12
CA ASP A 156 4.90 -13.14 42.43
C ASP A 156 5.68 -14.11 43.37
N GLU A 157 7.01 -14.17 43.29
CA GLU A 157 7.82 -15.03 44.19
C GLU A 157 7.99 -14.50 45.62
N VAL A 158 7.72 -13.21 45.87
CA VAL A 158 7.82 -12.60 47.20
C VAL A 158 6.51 -12.75 47.98
N GLU A 159 5.35 -12.75 47.30
CA GLU A 159 4.03 -12.95 47.93
C GLU A 159 3.75 -14.41 48.37
N GLU A 160 4.36 -15.42 47.73
CA GLU A 160 4.18 -16.83 48.13
C GLU A 160 4.96 -17.26 49.39
N LYS A 161 5.77 -16.38 49.99
CA LYS A 161 6.63 -16.69 51.16
C LYS A 161 6.24 -16.02 52.48
N GLU A 162 5.14 -15.27 52.54
CA GLU A 162 4.56 -14.74 53.80
C GLU A 162 3.38 -15.57 54.35
#